data_AF-A0A352ISE9-F1
#
_entry.id   AF-A0A352ISE9-F1
#
_cell.length_a   1.000
_cell.length_b   1.000
_cell.length_c   1.000
_cell.angle_alpha   90.00
_cell.angle_beta   90.00
_cell.angle_gamma   90.00
#
_symmetry.space_group_name_H-M   'P 1'
#
loop_
_entity.id
_entity.type
_entity.pdbx_description
1 polymer ?
#
loop_
_entity_poly.entity_id
_entity_poly.type
_entity_poly.pdbx_seq_one_letter_code
_entity_poly.pdbx_strand_id
1 'polypeptide(L)' 'GDYNEILAWLEQGSLKPEKVYVTHGEMVASDVMRKRIRDKFGWDVEVPELFEEVEV' A
#
# COMPACT_ATOMS: atom_id res chain seq x y z
N GLY A 1 -10.54 -12.26 4.25
CA GLY A 1 -10.91 -11.39 3.13
C GLY A 1 -9.67 -10.61 2.83
N ASP A 2 -9.01 -10.94 1.73
CA ASP A 2 -7.56 -10.88 1.55
C ASP A 2 -6.88 -9.60 2.09
N TYR A 3 -7.42 -8.43 1.76
CA TYR A 3 -6.89 -7.14 2.22
C TYR A 3 -6.86 -6.95 3.74
N ASN A 4 -7.83 -7.47 4.48
CA ASN A 4 -7.87 -7.33 5.94
C ASN A 4 -6.75 -8.15 6.59
N GLU A 5 -6.39 -9.28 6.00
CA GLU A 5 -5.29 -10.12 6.48
C GLU A 5 -3.95 -9.41 6.25
N ILE A 6 -3.78 -8.77 5.09
CA ILE A 6 -2.58 -7.95 4.81
C ILE A 6 -2.50 -6.73 5.75
N LEU A 7 -3.60 -6.02 5.98
CA LEU A 7 -3.62 -4.88 6.92
C LEU A 7 -3.34 -5.31 8.35
N ALA A 8 -3.84 -6.47 8.79
CA ALA A 8 -3.56 -7.01 10.11
C ALA A 8 -2.11 -7.48 10.25
N TRP A 9 -1.51 -7.97 9.16
CA TRP A 9 -0.08 -8.32 9.12
C TRP A 9 0.80 -7.07 9.20
N LEU A 10 0.48 -6.02 8.43
CA LEU A 10 1.19 -4.73 8.48
C LEU A 10 1.13 -4.06 9.86
N GLU A 11 -0.01 -4.20 10.55
CA GLU A 11 -0.23 -3.65 11.90
C GLU A 11 0.57 -4.37 12.99
N GLN A 12 0.92 -5.64 12.80
CA GLN A 12 1.76 -6.40 13.73
C GLN A 12 3.24 -6.00 13.62
N GLY A 13 3.66 -5.45 12.49
CA GLY A 13 4.99 -4.90 12.33
C GLY A 13 5.11 -3.52 12.99
N SER A 14 6.20 -3.27 13.71
CA SER A 14 6.60 -1.92 14.13
C SER A 14 7.13 -1.09 12.95
N LEU A 15 6.40 -1.10 11.83
CA LEU A 15 6.78 -0.45 10.59
C LEU A 15 6.32 1.02 10.65
N LYS A 16 7.25 1.94 10.38
CA LYS A 16 6.96 3.34 10.06
C LYS A 16 7.67 3.70 8.76
N PRO A 17 7.22 3.14 7.63
CA PRO A 17 7.78 3.48 6.34
C PRO A 17 7.46 4.95 6.02
N GLU A 18 8.44 5.66 5.45
CA GLU A 18 8.21 7.01 4.95
C GLU A 18 7.36 6.98 3.67
N LYS A 19 7.53 5.93 2.84
CA LYS A 19 6.77 5.73 1.60
C LYS A 19 6.53 4.24 1.33
N VAL A 20 5.34 3.90 0.84
CA VAL A 20 4.91 2.53 0.51
C VAL A 20 4.43 2.45 -0.93
N TYR A 21 4.89 1.46 -1.67
CA TYR A 21 4.52 1.27 -3.07
C TYR A 21 3.69 -0.01 -3.23
N VAL A 22 2.49 0.10 -3.80
CA VAL A 22 1.61 -1.03 -4.11
C VAL A 22 1.74 -1.35 -5.58
N THR A 23 2.52 -2.38 -5.92
CA THR A 23 2.88 -2.73 -7.30
C THR A 23 2.13 -3.95 -7.85
N HIS A 24 1.41 -4.70 -6.99
CA HIS A 24 0.74 -5.93 -7.40
C HIS A 24 -0.77 -5.89 -7.15
N GLY A 25 -1.52 -6.17 -8.21
CA GLY A 25 -2.98 -6.13 -8.23
C GLY A 25 -3.51 -5.39 -9.45
N GLU A 26 -4.74 -5.70 -9.83
CA GLU A 26 -5.51 -4.89 -10.79
C GLU A 26 -5.51 -3.42 -10.34
N MET A 27 -5.50 -2.46 -11.27
CA MET A 27 -5.41 -1.02 -10.95
C MET A 27 -6.40 -0.59 -9.85
N VAL A 28 -7.64 -1.09 -9.93
CA VAL A 28 -8.70 -0.79 -8.96
C VAL A 28 -8.41 -1.42 -7.59
N ALA A 29 -7.90 -2.65 -7.56
CA ALA A 29 -7.54 -3.34 -6.33
C ALA A 29 -6.38 -2.62 -5.62
N SER A 30 -5.37 -2.22 -6.38
CA SER A 30 -4.19 -1.49 -5.88
C SER A 30 -4.56 -0.11 -5.35
N ASP A 31 -5.41 0.65 -6.06
CA ASP A 31 -5.88 1.96 -5.56
C ASP A 31 -6.76 1.82 -4.30
N VAL A 32 -7.61 0.80 -4.22
CA VAL A 32 -8.39 0.51 -3.01
C VAL A 32 -7.47 0.17 -1.85
N MET A 33 -6.43 -0.62 -2.07
CA MET A 33 -5.45 -0.98 -1.04
C MET A 33 -4.64 0.24 -0.57
N ARG A 34 -4.19 1.08 -1.51
CA ARG A 34 -3.50 2.35 -1.22
C ARG A 34 -4.32 3.24 -0.30
N LYS A 35 -5.60 3.46 -0.64
CA LYS A 35 -6.52 4.26 0.17
C LYS A 35 -6.68 3.69 1.58
N ARG A 36 -6.88 2.37 1.70
CA ARG A 36 -7.04 1.71 3.01
C ARG A 36 -5.80 1.81 3.90
N ILE A 37 -4.60 1.64 3.35
CA ILE A 37 -3.36 1.76 4.12
C ILE A 37 -3.18 3.22 4.58
N ARG A 38 -3.44 4.19 3.71
CA ARG A 38 -3.41 5.62 4.05
C ARG A 38 -4.42 5.99 5.13
N ASP A 39 -5.66 5.53 5.00
CA ASP A 39 -6.72 5.83 5.96
C ASP A 39 -6.48 5.16 7.32
N LYS A 40 -5.91 3.95 7.34
CA LYS A 40 -5.67 3.19 8.57
C LYS A 40 -4.39 3.62 9.31
N PHE A 41 -3.30 3.84 8.57
CA PHE A 41 -1.97 4.05 9.16
C PHE A 41 -1.43 5.47 8.96
N GLY A 42 -2.03 6.27 8.09
CA GLY A 42 -1.56 7.62 7.74
C GLY A 42 -0.26 7.63 6.93
N TRP A 43 0.14 6.50 6.36
CA TRP A 43 1.38 6.38 5.60
C TRP A 43 1.24 7.04 4.22
N ASP A 44 2.37 7.50 3.68
CA ASP A 44 2.42 7.88 2.28
C ASP A 44 2.49 6.61 1.42
N VAL A 45 1.43 6.39 0.65
CA VAL A 45 1.25 5.18 -0.15
C VAL A 45 0.96 5.57 -1.58
N GLU A 46 1.68 4.99 -2.52
CA GLU A 46 1.60 5.27 -3.94
C GLU A 46 1.37 3.96 -4.71
N VAL A 47 0.62 4.04 -5.80
CA VAL A 47 0.45 2.95 -6.77
C VAL A 47 1.13 3.46 -8.02
N PRO A 48 2.40 3.09 -8.27
CA PRO A 48 3.07 3.53 -9.48
C PRO A 48 2.36 2.95 -10.70
N GLU A 49 2.27 3.74 -11.76
CA GLU A 49 1.72 3.27 -13.03
C GLU A 49 2.64 2.20 -13.65
N LEU A 50 2.05 1.31 -14.46
CA LEU A 50 2.83 0.33 -15.20
C LEU A 50 3.82 1.10 -16.10
N PHE A 51 5.13 0.86 -15.93
CA PHE A 51 6.27 1.59 -16.54
C PHE A 51 6.73 2.88 -15.84
N GLU A 52 6.22 3.20 -14.66
CA GLU A 52 6.75 4.30 -13.85
C GLU A 52 8.02 3.86 -13.09
N GLU A 53 9.11 4.62 -13.26
CA GLU A 53 10.33 4.46 -12.48
C GLU A 53 10.30 5.45 -11.30
N VAL A 54 10.37 4.92 -10.08
CA VAL A 54 10.47 5.72 -8.85
C VAL A 54 11.89 5.59 -8.31
N GLU A 55 12.61 6.72 -8.25
CA GLU A 55 13.88 6.80 -7.52
C GLU A 55 13.61 6.73 -6.01
N VAL A 56 14.32 5.82 -5.33
CA VAL A 56 14.21 5.53 -3.89
C VAL A 56 15.44 6.02 -3.14
#